data_AF-A0A810L0Q2-F1
#
_entry.id   AF-A0A810L0Q2-F1
#
_cell.length_a   1.000
_cell.length_b   1.000
_cell.length_c   1.000
_cell.angle_alpha   90.00
_cell.angle_beta   90.00
_cell.angle_gamma   90.00
#
_symmetry.space_group_name_H-M   'P 1'
#
loop_
_entity.id
_entity.type
_entity.pdbx_description
1 polymer ?
#
loop_
_entity_poly.entity_id
_entity_poly.type
_entity_poly.pdbx_seq_one_letter_code
_entity_poly.pdbx_strand_id
1 'polypeptide(L)'
;MADVVIAGAGPTGLMLGCELALAGADVLILEQRAGATTTESRAGGLHARTLEVLDQRGMVEPFLAEGRPLQVAHFSGLWLRLENLPTRYPHLLALLQSHVERLLAEHAASLGVTIRRNAEVTGLHQDHDGVTVTLADGGTVTGRYLVGCDGGRSAVRRLAGIGYAGTDATLTSLLGDVELADPPAGNVFQHRTDRGDYSVLGFEAGWYRVMTTQTGVLAQDGPVTLDQLRTTLTEIAGTDFGLHSPRWLSRYGDAARQADRYRLGRVLLAGDAAHIHYPAGGQGLNTGVQDAVNLGWKLAAVLRGDATEALLDTYHDERHPIGARVLDNTRAQVALGRYDAQTEALRATVAGLIAQPAANEQLAAMITALDVAYPLGDGHPLVGRRLPDVDLPGGRRAYQLLHSGRPVLLDLGATPVAVPTDWADAVDHVPAHGTAATWQLPVLGAVPAPAAALVRPDGHVAWASGTDGDTAGLADALSRWVRPLAARV
;
A
#
# COMPACT_ATOMS: atom_id res chain seq x y z
N MET A 1 14.62 -25.68 1.30
CA MET A 1 14.02 -24.79 2.32
C MET A 1 14.09 -23.40 1.75
N ALA A 2 12.97 -22.69 1.66
CA ALA A 2 12.97 -21.32 1.15
C ALA A 2 13.53 -20.37 2.21
N ASP A 3 14.05 -19.20 1.83
CA ASP A 3 14.36 -18.16 2.80
C ASP A 3 13.05 -17.62 3.40
N VAL A 4 12.08 -17.32 2.54
CA VAL A 4 10.78 -16.78 2.97
C VAL A 4 9.62 -17.53 2.32
N VAL A 5 8.68 -17.96 3.16
CA VAL A 5 7.37 -18.43 2.72
C VAL A 5 6.37 -17.28 2.88
N ILE A 6 5.59 -16.99 1.84
CA ILE A 6 4.52 -15.99 1.87
C ILE A 6 3.19 -16.72 1.71
N ALA A 7 2.24 -16.51 2.63
CA ALA A 7 0.88 -17.01 2.49
C ALA A 7 0.00 -15.96 1.81
N GLY A 8 -0.48 -16.25 0.60
CA GLY A 8 -1.35 -15.38 -0.20
C GLY A 8 -0.63 -14.70 -1.37
N ALA A 9 -1.16 -14.86 -2.59
CA ALA A 9 -0.68 -14.21 -3.81
C ALA A 9 -1.62 -13.05 -4.23
N GLY A 10 -2.12 -12.28 -3.26
CA GLY A 10 -2.72 -10.98 -3.52
C GLY A 10 -1.65 -9.91 -3.82
N PRO A 11 -2.03 -8.65 -4.09
CA PRO A 11 -1.09 -7.58 -4.45
C PRO A 11 0.04 -7.39 -3.43
N THR A 12 -0.27 -7.48 -2.13
CA THR A 12 0.73 -7.40 -1.05
C THR A 12 1.74 -8.53 -1.11
N GLY A 13 1.28 -9.78 -1.23
CA GLY A 13 2.17 -10.94 -1.23
C GLY A 13 3.03 -11.02 -2.49
N LEU A 14 2.46 -10.66 -3.65
CA LEU A 14 3.19 -10.56 -4.90
C LEU A 14 4.25 -9.46 -4.84
N MET A 15 3.89 -8.26 -4.39
CA MET A 15 4.85 -7.17 -4.21
C MET A 15 5.98 -7.56 -3.25
N LEU A 16 5.65 -8.20 -2.12
CA LEU A 16 6.64 -8.64 -1.15
C LEU A 16 7.58 -9.69 -1.75
N GLY A 17 7.05 -10.60 -2.56
CA GLY A 17 7.85 -11.56 -3.31
C GLY A 17 8.84 -10.87 -4.26
N CYS A 18 8.39 -9.85 -4.99
CA CYS A 18 9.27 -9.04 -5.83
C CYS A 18 10.39 -8.37 -5.03
N GLU A 19 10.06 -7.72 -3.91
CA GLU A 19 11.06 -7.01 -3.09
C GLU A 19 12.12 -7.95 -2.52
N LEU A 20 11.70 -9.12 -2.04
CA LEU A 20 12.60 -10.13 -1.47
C LEU A 20 13.49 -10.75 -2.56
N ALA A 21 12.93 -11.10 -3.72
CA ALA A 21 13.67 -11.67 -4.83
C ALA A 21 14.65 -10.65 -5.44
N LEU A 22 14.25 -9.38 -5.59
CA LEU A 22 15.14 -8.28 -5.99
C LEU A 22 16.35 -8.15 -5.08
N ALA A 23 16.15 -8.41 -3.77
CA ALA A 23 17.18 -8.39 -2.76
C ALA A 23 17.94 -9.73 -2.58
N GLY A 24 17.67 -10.72 -3.45
CA GLY A 24 18.41 -11.98 -3.57
C GLY A 24 17.91 -13.13 -2.68
N ALA A 25 16.71 -13.05 -2.09
CA ALA A 25 16.17 -14.13 -1.25
C ALA A 25 15.42 -15.20 -2.08
N ASP A 26 15.46 -16.46 -1.63
CA ASP A 26 14.62 -17.53 -2.18
C ASP A 26 13.18 -17.47 -1.61
N VAL A 27 12.20 -17.26 -2.49
CA VAL A 27 10.81 -16.96 -2.10
C VAL A 27 9.84 -18.00 -2.66
N LEU A 28 9.00 -18.53 -1.77
CA LEU A 28 7.85 -19.35 -2.11
C LEU A 28 6.54 -18.68 -1.66
N ILE A 29 5.66 -18.38 -2.60
CA ILE A 29 4.29 -17.90 -2.34
C ILE A 29 3.32 -19.09 -2.38
N LEU A 30 2.52 -19.24 -1.32
CA LEU A 30 1.45 -20.24 -1.20
C LEU A 30 0.11 -19.56 -1.42
N GLU A 31 -0.62 -19.95 -2.47
CA GLU A 31 -1.91 -19.36 -2.84
C GLU A 31 -3.01 -20.42 -2.79
N GLN A 32 -4.08 -20.15 -2.03
CA GLN A 32 -5.22 -21.06 -1.91
C GLN A 32 -6.02 -21.19 -3.22
N ARG A 33 -6.08 -20.12 -4.03
CA ARG A 33 -6.84 -20.09 -5.29
C ARG A 33 -6.16 -20.96 -6.35
N ALA A 34 -6.99 -21.70 -7.10
CA ALA A 34 -6.53 -22.54 -8.22
C ALA A 34 -6.07 -21.71 -9.43
N GLY A 35 -6.81 -20.66 -9.77
CA GLY A 35 -6.61 -19.85 -10.98
C GLY A 35 -5.48 -18.82 -10.85
N ALA A 36 -4.87 -18.46 -11.99
CA ALA A 36 -3.82 -17.45 -12.06
C ALA A 36 -4.33 -16.02 -11.99
N THR A 37 -5.52 -15.80 -12.53
CA THR A 37 -6.23 -14.52 -12.51
C THR A 37 -7.45 -14.63 -11.62
N THR A 38 -7.69 -13.58 -10.85
CA THR A 38 -8.88 -13.44 -10.01
C THR A 38 -9.96 -12.71 -10.78
N THR A 39 -11.20 -13.22 -10.71
CA THR A 39 -12.39 -12.45 -11.09
C THR A 39 -12.84 -11.51 -9.96
N GLU A 40 -12.32 -11.68 -8.74
CA GLU A 40 -12.51 -10.76 -7.63
C GLU A 40 -11.59 -9.54 -7.81
N SER A 41 -12.18 -8.34 -7.87
CA SER A 41 -11.41 -7.10 -7.93
C SER A 41 -11.93 -6.14 -6.86
N ARG A 42 -11.34 -6.14 -5.67
CA ARG A 42 -11.84 -5.32 -4.54
C ARG A 42 -11.38 -3.87 -4.62
N ALA A 43 -10.17 -3.63 -5.11
CA ALA A 43 -9.64 -2.29 -5.33
C ALA A 43 -9.97 -1.74 -6.73
N GLY A 44 -10.23 -0.43 -6.79
CA GLY A 44 -10.53 0.29 -8.04
C GLY A 44 -9.38 1.11 -8.62
N GLY A 45 -8.20 1.14 -7.98
CA GLY A 45 -7.04 1.86 -8.52
C GLY A 45 -5.85 2.03 -7.56
N LEU A 46 -4.78 2.61 -8.09
CA LEU A 46 -3.52 2.89 -7.40
C LEU A 46 -3.34 4.39 -7.17
N HIS A 47 -3.03 4.78 -5.93
CA HIS A 47 -2.75 6.16 -5.57
C HIS A 47 -1.31 6.57 -5.87
N ALA A 48 -1.07 7.87 -5.88
CA ALA A 48 0.22 8.48 -6.21
C ALA A 48 1.42 7.80 -5.51
N ARG A 49 1.39 7.58 -4.19
CA ARG A 49 2.53 6.94 -3.51
C ARG A 49 2.81 5.52 -3.99
N THR A 50 1.78 4.76 -4.36
CA THR A 50 1.96 3.42 -4.91
C THR A 50 2.56 3.48 -6.31
N LEU A 51 2.14 4.42 -7.15
CA LEU A 51 2.74 4.64 -8.47
C LEU A 51 4.21 5.05 -8.36
N GLU A 52 4.54 5.91 -7.40
CA GLU A 52 5.92 6.26 -7.08
C GLU A 52 6.74 5.04 -6.64
N VAL A 53 6.17 4.15 -5.82
CA VAL A 53 6.84 2.89 -5.43
C VAL A 53 7.09 1.97 -6.63
N LEU A 54 6.14 1.87 -7.56
CA LEU A 54 6.33 1.10 -8.79
C LEU A 54 7.43 1.71 -9.68
N ASP A 55 7.50 3.04 -9.75
CA ASP A 55 8.54 3.78 -10.50
C ASP A 55 9.92 3.61 -9.85
N GLN A 56 9.98 3.61 -8.51
CA GLN A 56 11.19 3.28 -7.75
C GLN A 56 11.71 1.85 -8.01
N ARG A 57 10.94 0.99 -8.67
CA ARG A 57 11.33 -0.36 -9.12
C ARG A 57 11.39 -0.50 -10.64
N GLY A 58 11.20 0.60 -11.39
CA GLY A 58 11.22 0.60 -12.85
C GLY A 58 10.12 -0.28 -13.47
N MET A 59 8.98 -0.43 -12.78
CA MET A 59 7.88 -1.28 -13.23
C MET A 59 6.55 -0.54 -13.35
N VAL A 60 6.53 0.80 -13.37
CA VAL A 60 5.30 1.59 -13.39
C VAL A 60 4.66 1.64 -14.78
N GLU A 61 5.45 1.56 -15.85
CA GLU A 61 5.00 1.77 -17.22
C GLU A 61 3.91 0.78 -17.67
N PRO A 62 4.01 -0.54 -17.41
CA PRO A 62 2.93 -1.48 -17.74
C PRO A 62 1.60 -1.14 -17.03
N PHE A 63 1.66 -0.63 -15.79
CA PHE A 63 0.46 -0.23 -15.06
C PHE A 63 -0.17 1.02 -15.68
N LEU A 64 0.64 2.01 -16.03
CA LEU A 64 0.17 3.23 -16.71
C LEU A 64 -0.40 2.95 -18.10
N ALA A 65 0.14 1.94 -18.80
CA ALA A 65 -0.34 1.55 -20.12
C ALA A 65 -1.73 0.92 -20.09
N GLU A 66 -2.08 0.22 -19.01
CA GLU A 66 -3.39 -0.43 -18.85
C GLU A 66 -4.39 0.37 -18.02
N GLY A 67 -3.90 1.22 -17.12
CA GLY A 67 -4.73 2.03 -16.24
C GLY A 67 -5.17 3.35 -16.88
N ARG A 68 -6.24 3.92 -16.32
CA ARG A 68 -6.73 5.24 -16.72
C ARG A 68 -6.47 6.27 -15.60
N PRO A 69 -5.69 7.33 -15.84
CA PRO A 69 -5.49 8.35 -14.82
C PRO A 69 -6.78 9.15 -14.59
N LEU A 70 -7.13 9.34 -13.32
CA LEU A 70 -8.22 10.18 -12.82
C LEU A 70 -7.62 11.22 -11.88
N GLN A 71 -7.72 12.50 -12.20
CA GLN A 71 -7.17 13.60 -11.39
C GLN A 71 -8.02 13.95 -10.16
N VAL A 72 -8.75 12.96 -9.64
CA VAL A 72 -9.64 13.11 -8.49
C VAL A 72 -9.44 11.98 -7.50
N ALA A 73 -9.51 12.31 -6.22
CA ALA A 73 -9.76 11.38 -5.13
C ALA A 73 -10.98 11.88 -4.35
N HIS A 74 -11.38 11.18 -3.29
CA HIS A 74 -12.45 11.68 -2.44
C HIS A 74 -12.16 11.41 -0.96
N PHE A 75 -12.75 12.23 -0.10
CA PHE A 75 -12.91 11.97 1.32
C PHE A 75 -14.40 11.83 1.62
N SER A 76 -14.91 10.62 1.87
CA SER A 76 -16.35 10.35 2.05
C SER A 76 -17.23 10.87 0.89
N GLY A 77 -16.78 10.69 -0.36
CA GLY A 77 -17.47 11.20 -1.56
C GLY A 77 -17.33 12.72 -1.80
N LEU A 78 -16.63 13.46 -0.94
CA LEU A 78 -16.27 14.85 -1.19
C LEU A 78 -14.98 14.90 -2.01
N TRP A 79 -15.04 15.50 -3.20
CA TRP A 79 -13.95 15.46 -4.17
C TRP A 79 -12.71 16.25 -3.73
N LEU A 80 -11.55 15.63 -3.92
CA LEU A 80 -10.23 16.19 -3.68
C LEU A 80 -9.52 16.41 -5.03
N ARG A 81 -8.83 17.53 -5.17
CA ARG A 81 -8.07 17.87 -6.37
C ARG A 81 -6.64 17.37 -6.20
N LEU A 82 -6.13 16.64 -7.19
CA LEU A 82 -4.81 16.03 -7.11
C LEU A 82 -3.74 16.80 -7.90
N GLU A 83 -4.16 17.67 -8.83
CA GLU A 83 -3.33 18.30 -9.87
C GLU A 83 -2.05 18.99 -9.35
N ASN A 84 -2.09 19.53 -8.13
CA ASN A 84 -1.00 20.32 -7.54
C ASN A 84 -0.17 19.56 -6.51
N LEU A 85 -0.41 18.25 -6.32
CA LEU A 85 0.42 17.47 -5.41
C LEU A 85 1.85 17.37 -5.96
N PRO A 86 2.89 17.56 -5.12
CA PRO A 86 4.29 17.52 -5.57
C PRO A 86 4.76 16.07 -5.79
N THR A 87 4.34 15.52 -6.93
CA THR A 87 4.64 14.19 -7.44
C THR A 87 4.50 14.17 -8.96
N ARG A 88 5.17 13.23 -9.64
CA ARG A 88 4.96 12.99 -11.08
C ARG A 88 3.66 12.26 -11.39
N TYR A 89 3.00 11.70 -10.36
CA TYR A 89 1.75 10.96 -10.49
C TYR A 89 0.61 11.65 -9.73
N PRO A 90 0.22 12.89 -10.07
CA PRO A 90 -0.82 13.65 -9.35
C PRO A 90 -2.24 13.16 -9.76
N HIS A 91 -2.48 11.86 -9.66
CA HIS A 91 -3.72 11.21 -10.05
C HIS A 91 -3.90 9.87 -9.31
N LEU A 92 -5.16 9.42 -9.25
CA LEU A 92 -5.50 8.02 -9.03
C LEU A 92 -5.40 7.29 -10.38
N LEU A 93 -4.68 6.18 -10.45
CA LEU A 93 -4.71 5.32 -11.63
C LEU A 93 -5.85 4.31 -11.48
N ALA A 94 -6.95 4.51 -12.19
CA ALA A 94 -8.05 3.54 -12.22
C ALA A 94 -7.60 2.29 -12.97
N LEU A 95 -7.42 1.21 -12.21
CA LEU A 95 -6.97 -0.08 -12.71
C LEU A 95 -7.52 -1.17 -11.78
N LEU A 96 -8.19 -2.16 -12.36
CA LEU A 96 -8.77 -3.25 -11.59
C LEU A 96 -7.67 -4.06 -10.90
N GLN A 97 -7.95 -4.52 -9.68
CA GLN A 97 -7.00 -5.30 -8.89
C GLN A 97 -6.53 -6.57 -9.61
N SER A 98 -7.36 -7.20 -10.45
CA SER A 98 -6.97 -8.37 -11.24
C SER A 98 -5.82 -8.08 -12.21
N HIS A 99 -5.78 -6.89 -12.80
CA HIS A 99 -4.66 -6.44 -13.63
C HIS A 99 -3.42 -6.16 -12.79
N VAL A 100 -3.59 -5.54 -11.62
CA VAL A 100 -2.50 -5.30 -10.67
C VAL A 100 -1.87 -6.62 -10.23
N GLU A 101 -2.67 -7.61 -9.83
CA GLU A 101 -2.18 -8.95 -9.45
C GLU A 101 -1.45 -9.63 -10.61
N ARG A 102 -1.99 -9.55 -11.83
CA ARG A 102 -1.35 -10.13 -13.01
C ARG A 102 0.02 -9.49 -13.29
N LEU A 103 0.09 -8.16 -13.35
CA LEU A 103 1.33 -7.42 -13.62
C LEU A 103 2.40 -7.68 -12.54
N LEU A 104 1.99 -7.71 -11.27
CA LEU A 104 2.90 -8.05 -10.17
C LEU A 104 3.34 -9.52 -10.23
N ALA A 105 2.47 -10.46 -10.60
CA ALA A 105 2.83 -11.87 -10.75
C ALA A 105 3.78 -12.11 -11.93
N GLU A 106 3.61 -11.40 -13.05
CA GLU A 106 4.53 -11.42 -14.19
C GLU A 106 5.92 -10.90 -13.77
N HIS A 107 5.98 -9.82 -13.00
CA HIS A 107 7.23 -9.30 -12.46
C HIS A 107 7.87 -10.23 -11.42
N ALA A 108 7.08 -10.81 -10.51
CA ALA A 108 7.56 -11.79 -9.55
C ALA A 108 8.17 -13.02 -10.26
N ALA A 109 7.52 -13.50 -11.31
CA ALA A 109 8.02 -14.61 -12.11
C ALA A 109 9.34 -14.27 -12.85
N SER A 110 9.50 -13.05 -13.36
CA SER A 110 10.75 -12.63 -14.01
C SER A 110 11.93 -12.52 -13.02
N LEU A 111 11.62 -12.33 -11.73
CA LEU A 111 12.59 -12.36 -10.63
C LEU A 111 12.82 -13.78 -10.06
N GLY A 112 12.16 -14.81 -10.59
CA GLY A 112 12.33 -16.21 -10.15
C GLY A 112 11.51 -16.61 -8.93
N VAL A 113 10.52 -15.81 -8.52
CA VAL A 113 9.62 -16.15 -7.39
C VAL A 113 8.75 -17.36 -7.76
N THR A 114 8.72 -18.36 -6.89
CA THR A 114 7.86 -19.53 -7.08
C THR A 114 6.49 -19.31 -6.45
N ILE A 115 5.41 -19.50 -7.23
CA ILE A 115 4.03 -19.43 -6.73
C ILE A 115 3.38 -20.81 -6.80
N ARG A 116 3.10 -21.42 -5.64
CA ARG A 116 2.36 -22.68 -5.53
C ARG A 116 0.88 -22.40 -5.27
N ARG A 117 0.04 -22.74 -6.24
CA ARG A 117 -1.42 -22.61 -6.16
C ARG A 117 -2.08 -23.84 -5.54
N ASN A 118 -3.34 -23.72 -5.16
CA ASN A 118 -4.07 -24.74 -4.38
C ASN A 118 -3.33 -25.11 -3.07
N ALA A 119 -2.63 -24.14 -2.48
CA ALA A 119 -1.82 -24.33 -1.28
C ALA A 119 -2.38 -23.46 -0.15
N GLU A 120 -3.53 -23.88 0.39
CA GLU A 120 -4.12 -23.24 1.57
C GLU A 120 -3.31 -23.60 2.82
N VAL A 121 -2.93 -22.58 3.60
CA VAL A 121 -2.24 -22.75 4.89
C VAL A 121 -3.24 -23.09 5.98
N THR A 122 -3.03 -24.22 6.65
CA THR A 122 -3.93 -24.74 7.71
C THR A 122 -3.24 -24.88 9.06
N GLY A 123 -1.91 -24.85 9.10
CA GLY A 123 -1.12 -24.93 10.32
C GLY A 123 0.21 -24.22 10.19
N LEU A 124 0.77 -23.79 11.32
CA LEU A 124 2.14 -23.30 11.40
C LEU A 124 2.78 -23.68 12.74
N HIS A 125 4.08 -23.90 12.72
CA HIS A 125 4.93 -24.09 13.89
C HIS A 125 6.25 -23.35 13.64
N GLN A 126 6.76 -22.61 14.64
CA GLN A 126 8.03 -21.91 14.53
C GLN A 126 8.94 -22.26 15.71
N ASP A 127 10.24 -22.26 15.45
CA ASP A 127 11.29 -22.45 16.43
C ASP A 127 12.47 -21.50 16.13
N HIS A 128 13.64 -21.77 16.74
CA HIS A 128 14.83 -20.96 16.54
C HIS A 128 15.43 -21.06 15.13
N ASP A 129 15.15 -22.13 14.37
CA ASP A 129 15.73 -22.42 13.06
C ASP A 129 14.84 -21.97 11.91
N GLY A 130 13.51 -21.95 12.09
CA GLY A 130 12.60 -21.52 11.05
C GLY A 130 11.11 -21.64 11.38
N VAL A 131 10.31 -21.70 10.31
CA VAL A 131 8.87 -21.89 10.35
C VAL A 131 8.50 -23.07 9.46
N THR A 132 7.76 -24.03 10.01
CA THR A 132 7.10 -25.11 9.28
C THR A 132 5.64 -24.75 9.07
N VAL A 133 5.18 -24.82 7.82
CA VAL A 133 3.83 -24.49 7.38
C VAL A 133 3.14 -25.77 6.91
N THR A 134 1.97 -26.06 7.46
CA THR A 134 1.11 -27.17 7.06
C THR A 134 0.06 -26.69 6.06
N LEU A 135 -0.12 -27.45 4.99
CA LEU A 135 -1.08 -27.17 3.93
C LEU A 135 -2.34 -28.03 4.07
N ALA A 136 -3.43 -27.61 3.43
CA ALA A 136 -4.70 -28.35 3.42
C ALA A 136 -4.60 -29.75 2.81
N ASP A 137 -3.64 -29.99 1.90
CA ASP A 137 -3.37 -31.31 1.32
C ASP A 137 -2.57 -32.25 2.27
N GLY A 138 -2.26 -31.79 3.49
CA GLY A 138 -1.44 -32.50 4.47
C GLY A 138 0.06 -32.36 4.25
N GLY A 139 0.49 -31.71 3.16
CA GLY A 139 1.89 -31.42 2.88
C GLY A 139 2.47 -30.36 3.82
N THR A 140 3.79 -30.33 3.92
CA THR A 140 4.52 -29.35 4.73
C THR A 140 5.56 -28.60 3.91
N VAL A 141 5.77 -27.33 4.24
CA VAL A 141 6.79 -26.46 3.65
C VAL A 141 7.56 -25.78 4.78
N THR A 142 8.87 -25.64 4.62
CA THR A 142 9.74 -24.96 5.61
C THR A 142 10.37 -23.71 5.02
N GLY A 143 10.39 -22.62 5.79
CA GLY A 143 11.15 -21.41 5.48
C GLY A 143 11.82 -20.79 6.71
N ARG A 144 12.77 -19.88 6.52
CA ARG A 144 13.40 -19.15 7.65
C ARG A 144 12.44 -18.14 8.27
N TYR A 145 11.54 -17.58 7.46
CA TYR A 145 10.43 -16.72 7.89
C TYR A 145 9.14 -17.07 7.15
N LEU A 146 8.01 -16.76 7.79
CA LEU A 146 6.67 -16.80 7.20
C LEU A 146 6.05 -15.40 7.23
N VAL A 147 5.51 -14.94 6.11
CA VAL A 147 4.75 -13.68 6.05
C VAL A 147 3.31 -13.97 5.61
N GLY A 148 2.35 -13.62 6.47
CA GLY A 148 0.92 -13.66 6.17
C GLY A 148 0.51 -12.46 5.32
N CYS A 149 0.17 -12.72 4.06
CA CYS A 149 -0.43 -11.80 3.10
C CYS A 149 -1.80 -12.34 2.62
N ASP A 150 -2.46 -13.12 3.47
CA ASP A 150 -3.61 -13.99 3.22
C ASP A 150 -4.97 -13.32 3.55
N GLY A 151 -4.99 -11.98 3.49
CA GLY A 151 -6.20 -11.17 3.55
C GLY A 151 -6.83 -11.02 4.95
N GLY A 152 -7.98 -10.34 5.01
CA GLY A 152 -8.64 -9.97 6.27
C GLY A 152 -8.98 -11.13 7.20
N ARG A 153 -9.19 -12.33 6.63
CA ARG A 153 -9.47 -13.58 7.35
C ARG A 153 -8.22 -14.45 7.57
N SER A 154 -7.04 -13.83 7.56
CA SER A 154 -5.73 -14.45 7.68
C SER A 154 -5.70 -15.68 8.59
N ALA A 155 -5.35 -16.82 8.01
CA ALA A 155 -5.04 -18.04 8.73
C ALA A 155 -3.74 -17.85 9.51
N VAL A 156 -2.72 -17.22 8.90
CA VAL A 156 -1.42 -16.99 9.54
C VAL A 156 -1.56 -16.18 10.83
N ARG A 157 -2.31 -15.07 10.82
CA ARG A 157 -2.57 -14.25 12.02
C ARG A 157 -3.19 -15.08 13.15
N ARG A 158 -4.24 -15.86 12.83
CA ARG A 158 -4.96 -16.67 13.81
C ARG A 158 -4.09 -17.78 14.38
N LEU A 159 -3.38 -18.51 13.51
CA LEU A 159 -2.52 -19.63 13.89
C LEU A 159 -1.31 -19.16 14.71
N ALA A 160 -0.80 -17.95 14.45
CA ALA A 160 0.25 -17.34 15.25
C ALA A 160 -0.24 -16.78 16.61
N GLY A 161 -1.55 -16.76 16.85
CA GLY A 161 -2.12 -16.21 18.09
C GLY A 161 -2.03 -14.69 18.18
N ILE A 162 -1.93 -13.98 17.06
CA ILE A 162 -1.85 -12.52 17.03
C ILE A 162 -3.28 -11.96 17.11
N GLY A 163 -3.53 -11.08 18.08
CA GLY A 163 -4.82 -10.43 18.29
C GLY A 163 -5.20 -9.48 17.15
N TYR A 164 -6.50 -9.14 17.07
CA TYR A 164 -7.06 -8.32 15.99
C TYR A 164 -8.06 -7.29 16.52
N ALA A 165 -7.54 -6.33 17.29
CA ALA A 165 -8.31 -5.30 17.95
C ALA A 165 -8.94 -4.32 16.95
N GLY A 166 -10.12 -3.78 17.30
CA GLY A 166 -10.83 -2.82 16.46
C GLY A 166 -12.33 -2.80 16.67
N THR A 167 -13.05 -2.21 15.73
CA THR A 167 -14.51 -2.05 15.76
C THR A 167 -15.21 -3.07 14.87
N ASP A 168 -16.39 -3.49 15.28
CA ASP A 168 -17.30 -4.27 14.44
C ASP A 168 -17.93 -3.43 13.33
N ALA A 169 -18.49 -4.11 12.33
CA ALA A 169 -19.21 -3.45 11.25
C ALA A 169 -20.52 -2.83 11.76
N THR A 170 -20.83 -1.65 11.25
CA THR A 170 -22.04 -0.87 11.50
C THR A 170 -22.86 -0.63 10.22
N LEU A 171 -22.27 -0.85 9.04
CA LEU A 171 -22.92 -0.77 7.73
C LEU A 171 -22.68 -2.02 6.88
N THR A 172 -23.46 -2.14 5.81
CA THR A 172 -23.27 -3.15 4.78
C THR A 172 -23.18 -2.50 3.40
N SER A 173 -22.21 -2.96 2.63
CA SER A 173 -22.10 -2.65 1.22
C SER A 173 -22.16 -3.94 0.40
N LEU A 174 -22.92 -3.88 -0.70
CA LEU A 174 -22.92 -4.92 -1.72
C LEU A 174 -22.15 -4.40 -2.93
N LEU A 175 -21.46 -5.32 -3.62
CA LEU A 175 -20.74 -5.03 -4.85
C LEU A 175 -21.01 -6.14 -5.84
N GLY A 176 -21.25 -5.77 -7.09
CA GLY A 176 -21.32 -6.70 -8.20
C GLY A 176 -20.65 -6.16 -9.45
N ASP A 177 -19.91 -7.02 -10.14
CA ASP A 177 -19.47 -6.78 -11.52
C ASP A 177 -20.47 -7.46 -12.44
N VAL A 178 -21.28 -6.65 -13.13
CA VAL A 178 -22.50 -7.06 -13.85
C VAL A 178 -22.59 -6.37 -15.22
N GLU A 179 -23.47 -6.88 -16.08
CA GLU A 179 -23.94 -6.17 -17.26
C GLU A 179 -25.22 -5.39 -16.90
N LEU A 180 -25.43 -4.25 -17.56
CA LEU A 180 -26.61 -3.40 -17.39
C LEU A 180 -27.30 -3.19 -18.74
N ALA A 181 -28.60 -3.46 -18.80
CA ALA A 181 -29.40 -3.23 -20.00
C ALA A 181 -29.68 -1.73 -20.25
N ASP A 182 -29.78 -0.94 -19.18
CA ASP A 182 -30.02 0.51 -19.23
C ASP A 182 -29.01 1.25 -18.33
N PRO A 183 -27.72 1.31 -18.71
CA PRO A 183 -26.69 1.92 -17.89
C PRO A 183 -26.87 3.45 -17.81
N PRO A 184 -26.52 4.08 -16.67
CA PRO A 184 -26.54 5.54 -16.54
C PRO A 184 -25.53 6.20 -17.48
N ALA A 185 -25.74 7.49 -17.78
CA ALA A 185 -24.84 8.25 -18.65
C ALA A 185 -23.47 8.47 -18.01
N GLY A 186 -22.40 8.09 -18.72
CA GLY A 186 -21.01 8.25 -18.29
C GLY A 186 -20.43 7.02 -17.60
N ASN A 187 -19.10 6.99 -17.44
CA ASN A 187 -18.39 5.83 -16.89
C ASN A 187 -18.26 5.86 -15.36
N VAL A 188 -18.55 7.00 -14.73
CA VAL A 188 -18.51 7.16 -13.27
C VAL A 188 -19.80 7.82 -12.86
N PHE A 189 -20.68 7.05 -12.23
CA PHE A 189 -21.96 7.50 -11.73
C PHE A 189 -22.02 7.19 -10.25
N GLN A 190 -22.18 8.21 -9.39
CA GLN A 190 -22.19 8.07 -7.95
C GLN A 190 -23.27 8.97 -7.36
N HIS A 191 -24.17 8.39 -6.58
CA HIS A 191 -25.29 9.11 -6.01
C HIS A 191 -25.52 8.71 -4.56
N ARG A 192 -25.94 9.71 -3.80
CA ARG A 192 -26.34 9.61 -2.41
C ARG A 192 -27.82 9.91 -2.31
N THR A 193 -28.55 9.08 -1.58
CA THR A 193 -29.96 9.27 -1.26
C THR A 193 -30.15 9.23 0.26
N ASP A 194 -31.38 9.49 0.71
CA ASP A 194 -31.79 9.32 2.11
C ASP A 194 -31.79 7.84 2.56
N ARG A 195 -31.79 6.90 1.62
CA ARG A 195 -31.84 5.45 1.85
C ARG A 195 -30.50 4.74 1.70
N GLY A 196 -29.47 5.41 1.21
CA GLY A 196 -28.15 4.82 0.97
C GLY A 196 -27.34 5.53 -0.11
N ASP A 197 -26.13 5.03 -0.35
CA ASP A 197 -25.31 5.41 -1.50
C ASP A 197 -25.31 4.30 -2.55
N TYR A 198 -25.20 4.67 -3.83
CA TYR A 198 -24.90 3.73 -4.89
C TYR A 198 -23.95 4.31 -5.93
N SER A 199 -23.21 3.42 -6.59
CA SER A 199 -22.34 3.79 -7.69
C SER A 199 -22.36 2.76 -8.81
N VAL A 200 -22.25 3.25 -10.04
CA VAL A 200 -22.06 2.46 -11.25
C VAL A 200 -20.78 2.94 -11.94
N LEU A 201 -19.79 2.07 -12.04
CA LEU A 201 -18.47 2.38 -12.60
C LEU A 201 -18.19 1.48 -13.82
N GLY A 202 -18.07 2.09 -14.99
CA GLY A 202 -17.71 1.41 -16.24
C GLY A 202 -16.20 1.30 -16.40
N PHE A 203 -15.63 0.15 -16.00
CA PHE A 203 -14.20 -0.14 -16.16
C PHE A 203 -13.88 -0.80 -17.51
N GLU A 204 -14.79 -1.62 -18.02
CA GLU A 204 -14.66 -2.35 -19.29
C GLU A 204 -15.93 -2.13 -20.14
N ALA A 205 -15.81 -2.23 -21.46
CA ALA A 205 -16.96 -2.10 -22.35
C ALA A 205 -18.01 -3.18 -22.04
N GLY A 206 -19.24 -2.76 -21.74
CA GLY A 206 -20.37 -3.64 -21.43
C GLY A 206 -20.43 -4.13 -19.98
N TRP A 207 -19.42 -3.85 -19.16
CA TRP A 207 -19.36 -4.30 -17.77
C TRP A 207 -19.25 -3.16 -16.78
N TYR A 208 -20.05 -3.25 -15.72
CA TYR A 208 -20.18 -2.22 -14.72
C TYR A 208 -19.98 -2.80 -13.33
N ARG A 209 -19.20 -2.08 -12.53
CA ARG A 209 -19.17 -2.28 -11.09
C ARG A 209 -20.30 -1.50 -10.47
N VAL A 210 -21.27 -2.22 -9.93
CA VAL A 210 -22.37 -1.69 -9.15
C VAL A 210 -22.02 -1.87 -7.67
N MET A 211 -22.09 -0.79 -6.90
CA MET A 211 -21.96 -0.84 -5.45
C MET A 211 -23.14 -0.16 -4.80
N THR A 212 -23.59 -0.72 -3.69
CA THR A 212 -24.58 -0.12 -2.80
C THR A 212 -24.01 -0.04 -1.39
N THR A 213 -24.43 0.95 -0.61
CA THR A 213 -24.09 1.06 0.81
C THR A 213 -25.30 1.56 1.58
N GLN A 214 -25.62 0.90 2.69
CA GLN A 214 -26.71 1.26 3.59
C GLN A 214 -26.28 1.10 5.04
N THR A 215 -26.92 1.87 5.93
CA THR A 215 -26.73 1.71 7.38
C THR A 215 -27.29 0.36 7.86
N GLY A 216 -26.67 -0.18 8.91
CA GLY A 216 -27.05 -1.47 9.48
C GLY A 216 -26.30 -2.65 8.87
N VAL A 217 -26.24 -3.73 9.64
CA VAL A 217 -25.61 -4.98 9.23
C VAL A 217 -26.70 -5.92 8.71
N LEU A 218 -26.67 -6.21 7.41
CA LEU A 218 -27.56 -7.22 6.83
C LEU A 218 -27.18 -8.61 7.35
N ALA A 219 -28.19 -9.46 7.57
CA ALA A 219 -27.98 -10.84 7.97
C ALA A 219 -27.08 -11.59 6.97
N GLN A 220 -26.14 -12.38 7.49
CA GLN A 220 -25.17 -13.11 6.67
C GLN A 220 -25.68 -14.51 6.33
N ASP A 221 -26.72 -14.60 5.49
CA ASP A 221 -27.29 -15.88 5.04
C ASP A 221 -26.59 -16.35 3.76
N GLY A 222 -25.29 -16.65 3.86
CA GLY A 222 -24.50 -17.16 2.75
C GLY A 222 -24.00 -16.10 1.74
N PRO A 223 -23.57 -16.53 0.54
CA PRO A 223 -23.04 -15.67 -0.52
C PRO A 223 -24.06 -14.62 -0.99
N VAL A 224 -23.56 -13.49 -1.49
CA VAL A 224 -24.41 -12.46 -2.10
C VAL A 224 -25.05 -13.00 -3.37
N THR A 225 -26.36 -12.81 -3.51
CA THR A 225 -27.09 -13.16 -4.74
C THR A 225 -27.34 -11.93 -5.61
N LEU A 226 -27.57 -12.15 -6.90
CA LEU A 226 -27.92 -11.08 -7.83
C LEU A 226 -29.22 -10.38 -7.41
N ASP A 227 -30.20 -11.15 -6.94
CA ASP A 227 -31.48 -10.62 -6.47
C ASP A 227 -31.31 -9.73 -5.24
N GLN A 228 -30.41 -10.08 -4.31
CA GLN A 228 -30.09 -9.20 -3.18
C GLN A 228 -29.53 -7.84 -3.65
N LEU A 229 -28.59 -7.85 -4.61
CA LEU A 229 -28.05 -6.62 -5.17
C LEU A 229 -29.15 -5.81 -5.90
N ARG A 230 -30.02 -6.48 -6.66
CA ARG A 230 -31.16 -5.87 -7.35
C ARG A 230 -32.15 -5.22 -6.42
N THR A 231 -32.59 -5.93 -5.38
CA THR A 231 -33.52 -5.39 -4.39
C THR A 231 -32.89 -4.17 -3.72
N THR A 232 -31.66 -4.30 -3.24
CA THR A 232 -30.94 -3.20 -2.58
C THR A 232 -30.77 -1.98 -3.49
N LEU A 233 -30.36 -2.18 -4.74
CA LEU A 233 -30.17 -1.09 -5.69
C LEU A 233 -31.49 -0.40 -6.02
N THR A 234 -32.57 -1.15 -6.24
CA THR A 234 -33.92 -0.61 -6.45
C THR A 234 -34.40 0.20 -5.24
N GLU A 235 -34.13 -0.31 -4.04
CA GLU A 235 -34.44 0.37 -2.78
C GLU A 235 -33.61 1.63 -2.53
N ILE A 236 -32.48 1.84 -3.19
CA ILE A 236 -31.69 3.07 -3.02
C ILE A 236 -31.97 4.03 -4.18
N ALA A 237 -31.80 3.53 -5.41
CA ALA A 237 -31.80 4.30 -6.66
C ALA A 237 -33.17 4.40 -7.33
N GLY A 238 -34.16 3.58 -6.94
CA GLY A 238 -35.46 3.49 -7.61
C GLY A 238 -35.44 2.71 -8.93
N THR A 239 -34.29 2.16 -9.31
CA THR A 239 -34.09 1.33 -10.51
C THR A 239 -32.95 0.34 -10.24
N ASP A 240 -32.92 -0.76 -10.98
CA ASP A 240 -31.81 -1.71 -10.98
C ASP A 240 -30.95 -1.62 -12.25
N PHE A 241 -31.25 -0.65 -13.14
CA PHE A 241 -30.59 -0.48 -14.45
C PHE A 241 -30.64 -1.74 -15.35
N GLY A 242 -31.61 -2.63 -15.09
CA GLY A 242 -31.70 -3.92 -15.78
C GLY A 242 -30.48 -4.80 -15.56
N LEU A 243 -29.94 -4.86 -14.34
CA LEU A 243 -28.72 -5.62 -14.04
C LEU A 243 -28.89 -7.13 -14.31
N HIS A 244 -27.90 -7.74 -14.95
CA HIS A 244 -27.86 -9.17 -15.26
C HIS A 244 -26.42 -9.70 -15.39
N SER A 245 -26.28 -11.01 -15.67
CA SER A 245 -24.99 -11.68 -15.96
C SER A 245 -23.87 -11.37 -14.93
N PRO A 246 -24.01 -11.69 -13.63
CA PRO A 246 -22.94 -11.39 -12.67
C PRO A 246 -21.67 -12.21 -12.95
N ARG A 247 -20.53 -11.53 -13.07
CA ARG A 247 -19.19 -12.16 -13.01
C ARG A 247 -18.77 -12.43 -11.58
N TRP A 248 -19.10 -11.51 -10.68
CA TRP A 248 -18.68 -11.55 -9.30
C TRP A 248 -19.63 -10.72 -8.43
N LEU A 249 -19.88 -11.21 -7.21
CA LEU A 249 -20.71 -10.56 -6.20
C LEU A 249 -20.00 -10.66 -4.85
N SER A 250 -20.04 -9.59 -4.08
CA SER A 250 -19.36 -9.51 -2.79
C SER A 250 -20.11 -8.64 -1.79
N ARG A 251 -19.88 -8.92 -0.50
CA ARG A 251 -20.36 -8.12 0.64
C ARG A 251 -19.15 -7.69 1.45
N TYR A 252 -19.15 -6.44 1.88
CA TYR A 252 -18.21 -5.94 2.86
C TYR A 252 -18.90 -4.97 3.81
N GLY A 253 -18.25 -4.71 4.94
CA GLY A 253 -18.70 -3.73 5.92
C GLY A 253 -17.57 -2.77 6.29
N ASP A 254 -17.78 -1.98 7.31
CA ASP A 254 -16.84 -0.99 7.86
C ASP A 254 -16.10 -1.48 9.11
N ALA A 255 -16.06 -2.79 9.37
CA ALA A 255 -15.21 -3.33 10.42
C ALA A 255 -13.77 -2.83 10.22
N ALA A 256 -13.23 -2.19 11.25
CA ALA A 256 -11.91 -1.56 11.22
C ALA A 256 -11.06 -2.21 12.30
N ARG A 257 -10.19 -3.15 11.90
CA ARG A 257 -9.39 -3.98 12.81
C ARG A 257 -7.94 -4.02 12.37
N GLN A 258 -7.04 -4.09 13.33
CA GLN A 258 -5.60 -4.12 13.12
C GLN A 258 -4.95 -5.18 14.02
N ALA A 259 -3.91 -5.81 13.50
CA ALA A 259 -3.13 -6.81 14.22
C ALA A 259 -2.31 -6.12 15.30
N ASP A 260 -2.41 -6.61 16.54
CA ASP A 260 -1.74 -6.00 17.70
C ASP A 260 -0.21 -5.98 17.53
N ARG A 261 0.32 -6.90 16.73
CA ARG A 261 1.74 -6.98 16.36
C ARG A 261 1.86 -7.38 14.90
N TYR A 262 2.77 -6.75 14.17
CA TYR A 262 3.06 -7.10 12.79
C TYR A 262 4.13 -8.19 12.66
N ARG A 263 4.84 -8.47 13.77
CA ARG A 263 5.86 -9.51 13.89
C ARG A 263 5.71 -10.25 15.22
N LEU A 264 5.82 -11.57 15.16
CA LEU A 264 5.95 -12.45 16.32
C LEU A 264 7.00 -13.54 16.00
N GLY A 265 8.23 -13.30 16.45
CA GLY A 265 9.37 -14.17 16.11
C GLY A 265 9.67 -14.13 14.62
N ARG A 266 9.53 -15.29 13.96
CA ARG A 266 9.76 -15.51 12.54
C ARG A 266 8.49 -15.40 11.68
N VAL A 267 7.35 -15.10 12.30
CA VAL A 267 6.06 -14.88 11.62
C VAL A 267 5.75 -13.40 11.57
N LEU A 268 5.45 -12.88 10.38
CA LEU A 268 5.08 -11.49 10.13
C LEU A 268 3.74 -11.41 9.39
N LEU A 269 3.09 -10.24 9.40
CA LEU A 269 1.83 -9.97 8.70
C LEU A 269 1.94 -8.69 7.89
N ALA A 270 1.37 -8.67 6.68
CA ALA A 270 1.33 -7.48 5.83
C ALA A 270 -0.02 -7.35 5.09
N GLY A 271 -0.41 -6.11 4.77
CA GLY A 271 -1.67 -5.81 4.07
C GLY A 271 -2.89 -6.20 4.88
N ASP A 272 -3.94 -6.69 4.22
CA ASP A 272 -5.21 -7.02 4.86
C ASP A 272 -5.10 -8.06 6.00
N ALA A 273 -4.04 -8.88 6.03
CA ALA A 273 -3.76 -9.78 7.14
C ALA A 273 -3.44 -9.02 8.44
N ALA A 274 -2.83 -7.84 8.30
CA ALA A 274 -2.42 -6.94 9.37
C ALA A 274 -3.46 -5.84 9.66
N HIS A 275 -4.26 -5.40 8.69
CA HIS A 275 -5.25 -4.35 8.89
C HIS A 275 -6.42 -4.43 7.90
N ILE A 276 -7.66 -4.34 8.37
CA ILE A 276 -8.86 -4.19 7.55
C ILE A 276 -9.59 -2.91 7.93
N HIS A 277 -10.23 -2.32 6.93
CA HIS A 277 -11.04 -1.12 7.10
C HIS A 277 -12.04 -1.01 5.95
N TYR A 278 -13.02 -0.11 6.11
CA TYR A 278 -13.93 0.25 5.03
C TYR A 278 -13.14 0.78 3.82
N PRO A 279 -13.45 0.40 2.56
CA PRO A 279 -12.69 0.81 1.37
C PRO A 279 -12.89 2.30 0.98
N ALA A 280 -13.21 3.17 1.93
CA ALA A 280 -13.32 4.61 1.69
C ALA A 280 -11.99 5.21 1.20
N GLY A 281 -12.05 5.84 0.04
CA GLY A 281 -10.90 6.46 -0.59
C GLY A 281 -9.89 5.46 -1.18
N GLY A 282 -10.19 4.16 -1.25
CA GLY A 282 -9.36 3.17 -1.97
C GLY A 282 -7.97 2.90 -1.36
N GLN A 283 -7.83 2.96 -0.04
CA GLN A 283 -6.52 2.95 0.64
C GLN A 283 -5.91 1.56 0.93
N GLY A 284 -6.71 0.48 0.98
CA GLY A 284 -6.28 -0.82 1.51
C GLY A 284 -5.13 -1.46 0.74
N LEU A 285 -5.33 -1.72 -0.56
CA LEU A 285 -4.30 -2.25 -1.45
C LEU A 285 -3.04 -1.37 -1.44
N ASN A 286 -3.21 -0.06 -1.54
CA ASN A 286 -2.11 0.91 -1.55
C ASN A 286 -1.27 0.84 -0.27
N THR A 287 -1.90 0.69 0.89
CA THR A 287 -1.22 0.52 2.18
C THR A 287 -0.48 -0.82 2.23
N GLY A 288 -1.11 -1.89 1.76
CA GLY A 288 -0.51 -3.22 1.72
C GLY A 288 0.71 -3.32 0.78
N VAL A 289 0.69 -2.65 -0.37
CA VAL A 289 1.87 -2.57 -1.26
C VAL A 289 3.02 -1.84 -0.57
N GLN A 290 2.74 -0.74 0.13
CA GLN A 290 3.76 -0.02 0.90
C GLN A 290 4.28 -0.82 2.10
N ASP A 291 3.44 -1.65 2.74
CA ASP A 291 3.90 -2.59 3.78
C ASP A 291 4.91 -3.59 3.22
N ALA A 292 4.61 -4.17 2.04
CA ALA A 292 5.49 -5.11 1.37
C ALA A 292 6.85 -4.48 1.04
N VAL A 293 6.86 -3.24 0.52
CA VAL A 293 8.09 -2.51 0.20
C VAL A 293 8.88 -2.15 1.45
N ASN A 294 8.22 -1.75 2.54
CA ASN A 294 8.89 -1.47 3.79
C ASN A 294 9.54 -2.73 4.40
N LEU A 295 8.85 -3.88 4.30
CA LEU A 295 9.29 -5.14 4.88
C LEU A 295 10.39 -5.83 4.05
N GLY A 296 10.23 -5.88 2.73
CA GLY A 296 11.02 -6.75 1.86
C GLY A 296 12.53 -6.53 1.98
N TRP A 297 12.98 -5.28 1.90
CA TRP A 297 14.41 -4.96 2.01
C TRP A 297 14.97 -5.23 3.41
N LYS A 298 14.18 -4.97 4.47
CA LYS A 298 14.60 -5.20 5.87
C LYS A 298 14.78 -6.68 6.15
N LEU A 299 13.79 -7.48 5.72
CA LEU A 299 13.83 -8.93 5.88
C LEU A 299 14.99 -9.53 5.08
N ALA A 300 15.21 -9.08 3.85
CA ALA A 300 16.35 -9.51 3.04
C ALA A 300 17.70 -9.12 3.68
N ALA A 301 17.84 -7.93 4.26
CA ALA A 301 19.05 -7.52 4.95
C ALA A 301 19.36 -8.41 6.17
N VAL A 302 18.34 -8.80 6.95
CA VAL A 302 18.50 -9.75 8.06
C VAL A 302 18.86 -11.16 7.55
N LEU A 303 18.25 -11.61 6.45
CA LEU A 303 18.53 -12.93 5.86
C LEU A 303 19.98 -13.06 5.38
N ARG A 304 20.53 -11.99 4.80
CA ARG A 304 21.94 -11.91 4.36
C ARG A 304 22.94 -11.73 5.52
N GLY A 305 22.46 -11.35 6.71
CA GLY A 305 23.30 -11.03 7.85
C GLY A 305 23.89 -9.62 7.83
N ASP A 306 23.42 -8.76 6.92
CA ASP A 306 23.83 -7.35 6.83
C ASP A 306 23.23 -6.52 7.97
N ALA A 307 22.09 -6.95 8.52
CA ALA A 307 21.39 -6.25 9.59
C ALA A 307 20.98 -7.19 10.72
N THR A 308 20.83 -6.62 11.92
CA THR A 308 20.28 -7.33 13.08
C THR A 308 18.75 -7.37 13.02
N GLU A 309 18.14 -8.25 13.79
CA GLU A 309 16.67 -8.32 13.89
C GLU A 309 16.02 -7.03 14.40
N ALA A 310 16.77 -6.13 15.04
CA ALA A 310 16.29 -4.81 15.44
C ALA A 310 15.88 -3.95 14.22
N LEU A 311 16.52 -4.12 13.06
CA LEU A 311 16.06 -3.48 11.83
C LEU A 311 14.68 -4.01 11.43
N LEU A 312 14.46 -5.32 11.56
CA LEU A 312 13.19 -5.94 11.21
C LEU A 312 12.06 -5.52 12.16
N ASP A 313 12.36 -5.25 13.43
CA ASP A 313 11.37 -4.71 14.39
C ASP A 313 10.82 -3.35 13.96
N THR A 314 11.64 -2.53 13.28
CA THR A 314 11.18 -1.24 12.74
C THR A 314 10.05 -1.37 11.71
N TYR A 315 9.82 -2.56 11.14
CA TYR A 315 8.65 -2.79 10.28
C TYR A 315 7.35 -2.51 11.05
N HIS A 316 7.22 -3.03 12.27
CA HIS A 316 6.06 -2.76 13.10
C HIS A 316 6.01 -1.28 13.50
N ASP A 317 7.12 -0.75 14.01
CA ASP A 317 7.19 0.63 14.52
C ASP A 317 6.84 1.67 13.45
N GLU A 318 7.17 1.39 12.19
CA GLU A 318 6.89 2.28 11.07
C GLU A 318 5.51 2.06 10.47
N ARG A 319 5.07 0.81 10.28
CA ARG A 319 3.86 0.50 9.51
C ARG A 319 2.60 0.36 10.35
N HIS A 320 2.72 -0.01 11.62
CA HIS A 320 1.56 -0.11 12.50
C HIS A 320 0.89 1.26 12.75
N PRO A 321 1.62 2.36 13.04
CA PRO A 321 1.00 3.69 13.15
C PRO A 321 0.32 4.16 11.86
N ILE A 322 0.85 3.78 10.69
CA ILE A 322 0.25 4.10 9.39
C ILE A 322 -1.07 3.34 9.19
N GLY A 323 -1.09 2.04 9.48
CA GLY A 323 -2.32 1.25 9.49
C GLY A 323 -3.39 1.85 10.41
N ALA A 324 -3.02 2.23 11.63
CA ALA A 324 -3.92 2.86 12.60
C ALA A 324 -4.51 4.16 12.06
N ARG A 325 -3.68 5.02 11.44
CA ARG A 325 -4.12 6.27 10.81
C ARG A 325 -5.07 6.05 9.64
N VAL A 326 -4.89 4.97 8.87
CA VAL A 326 -5.82 4.59 7.80
C VAL A 326 -7.16 4.13 8.37
N LEU A 327 -7.15 3.32 9.42
CA LEU A 327 -8.37 2.92 10.14
C LEU A 327 -9.12 4.12 10.72
N ASP A 328 -8.40 5.08 11.32
CA ASP A 328 -9.01 6.30 11.85
C ASP A 328 -9.68 7.15 10.77
N ASN A 329 -8.96 7.43 9.68
CA ASN A 329 -9.52 8.29 8.64
C ASN A 329 -10.69 7.62 7.91
N THR A 330 -10.67 6.29 7.74
CA THR A 330 -11.78 5.56 7.11
C THR A 330 -12.99 5.51 8.02
N ARG A 331 -12.83 5.36 9.35
CA ARG A 331 -13.92 5.55 10.32
C ARG A 331 -14.49 6.97 10.28
N ALA A 332 -13.64 7.99 10.15
CA ALA A 332 -14.10 9.37 9.99
C ALA A 332 -14.89 9.56 8.69
N GLN A 333 -14.46 8.92 7.59
CA GLN A 333 -15.21 8.94 6.33
C GLN A 333 -16.57 8.24 6.44
N VAL A 334 -16.65 7.11 7.18
CA VAL A 334 -17.91 6.42 7.46
C VAL A 334 -18.84 7.29 8.31
N ALA A 335 -18.31 7.93 9.35
CA ALA A 335 -19.09 8.86 10.19
C ALA A 335 -19.63 10.04 9.36
N LEU A 336 -18.81 10.60 8.47
CA LEU A 336 -19.20 11.67 7.56
C LEU A 336 -20.16 11.18 6.44
N GLY A 337 -20.33 9.86 6.28
CA GLY A 337 -21.18 9.22 5.28
C GLY A 337 -22.60 8.87 5.76
N ARG A 338 -23.01 9.28 6.96
CA ARG A 338 -24.35 8.97 7.53
C ARG A 338 -25.48 9.81 6.94
N TYR A 339 -26.65 9.19 6.78
CA TYR A 339 -27.81 9.74 6.07
C TYR A 339 -28.76 10.51 7.00
N ASP A 340 -28.25 11.50 7.73
CA ASP A 340 -29.04 12.32 8.66
C ASP A 340 -28.79 13.82 8.47
N ALA A 341 -29.74 14.65 8.88
CA ALA A 341 -29.71 16.10 8.62
C ALA A 341 -28.49 16.80 9.25
N GLN A 342 -28.04 16.33 10.42
CA GLN A 342 -26.87 16.87 11.10
C GLN A 342 -25.60 16.53 10.32
N THR A 343 -25.47 15.29 9.85
CA THR A 343 -24.35 14.86 9.02
C THR A 343 -24.33 15.58 7.68
N GLU A 344 -25.47 15.81 7.01
CA GLU A 344 -25.50 16.59 5.76
C GLU A 344 -25.04 18.06 5.96
N ALA A 345 -25.42 18.70 7.07
CA ALA A 345 -24.91 20.03 7.42
C ALA A 345 -23.40 20.02 7.71
N LEU A 346 -22.91 18.99 8.39
CA LEU A 346 -21.48 18.78 8.63
C LEU A 346 -20.73 18.56 7.30
N ARG A 347 -21.25 17.74 6.40
CA ARG A 347 -20.69 17.49 5.06
C ARG A 347 -20.57 18.79 4.26
N ALA A 348 -21.60 19.64 4.26
CA ALA A 348 -21.55 20.94 3.59
C ALA A 348 -20.44 21.85 4.17
N THR A 349 -20.27 21.82 5.49
CA THR A 349 -19.18 22.56 6.17
C THR A 349 -17.81 22.03 5.77
N VAL A 350 -17.62 20.71 5.80
CA VAL A 350 -16.35 20.05 5.39
C VAL A 350 -16.06 20.30 3.92
N ALA A 351 -17.06 20.29 3.04
CA ALA A 351 -16.90 20.64 1.63
C ALA A 351 -16.41 22.09 1.45
N GLY A 352 -16.94 23.03 2.25
CA GLY A 352 -16.47 24.41 2.29
C GLY A 352 -15.01 24.54 2.74
N LEU A 353 -14.57 23.70 3.69
CA LEU A 353 -13.17 23.62 4.09
C LEU A 353 -12.28 23.03 2.99
N ILE A 354 -12.71 21.94 2.34
CA ILE A 354 -11.99 21.28 1.23
C ILE A 354 -11.80 22.22 0.03
N ALA A 355 -12.66 23.22 -0.14
CA ALA A 355 -12.48 24.24 -1.17
C ALA A 355 -11.21 25.09 -0.95
N GLN A 356 -10.71 25.19 0.30
CA GLN A 356 -9.45 25.85 0.61
C GLN A 356 -8.26 25.00 0.16
N PRO A 357 -7.29 25.55 -0.59
CA PRO A 357 -6.17 24.78 -1.13
C PRO A 357 -5.39 23.97 -0.09
N ALA A 358 -5.06 24.57 1.07
CA ALA A 358 -4.30 23.90 2.11
C ALA A 358 -5.03 22.70 2.74
N ALA A 359 -6.35 22.82 2.97
CA ALA A 359 -7.16 21.73 3.51
C ALA A 359 -7.35 20.61 2.48
N ASN A 360 -7.52 20.98 1.20
CA ASN A 360 -7.56 20.02 0.09
C ASN A 360 -6.25 19.22 0.03
N GLU A 361 -5.11 19.92 0.03
CA GLU A 361 -3.79 19.30 -0.03
C GLU A 361 -3.56 18.36 1.14
N GLN A 362 -3.94 18.76 2.36
CA GLN A 362 -3.77 17.92 3.54
C GLN A 362 -4.56 16.60 3.42
N LEU A 363 -5.81 16.64 3.00
CA LEU A 363 -6.62 15.42 2.81
C LEU A 363 -6.17 14.62 1.58
N ALA A 364 -5.78 15.29 0.50
CA ALA A 364 -5.29 14.65 -0.72
C ALA A 364 -3.97 13.90 -0.46
N ALA A 365 -3.03 14.52 0.25
CA ALA A 365 -1.76 13.91 0.63
C ALA A 365 -1.95 12.73 1.60
N MET A 366 -2.93 12.83 2.52
CA MET A 366 -3.31 11.72 3.40
C MET A 366 -3.87 10.53 2.61
N ILE A 367 -4.88 10.76 1.76
CA ILE A 367 -5.53 9.69 0.97
C ILE A 367 -4.56 9.04 -0.02
N THR A 368 -3.65 9.83 -0.60
CA THR A 368 -2.64 9.34 -1.54
C THR A 368 -1.36 8.82 -0.88
N ALA A 369 -1.31 8.85 0.46
CA ALA A 369 -0.17 8.47 1.31
C ALA A 369 1.15 9.22 1.01
N LEU A 370 1.08 10.39 0.39
CA LEU A 370 2.25 11.22 0.11
C LEU A 370 2.74 11.98 1.36
N ASP A 371 1.92 12.10 2.39
CA ASP A 371 2.26 12.77 3.66
C ASP A 371 2.97 11.83 4.67
N VAL A 372 3.12 10.55 4.36
CA VAL A 372 3.73 9.54 5.25
C VAL A 372 5.15 9.94 5.61
N ALA A 373 5.42 9.99 6.92
CA ALA A 373 6.72 10.26 7.51
C ALA A 373 6.96 9.30 8.67
N TYR A 374 8.10 8.59 8.65
CA TYR A 374 8.53 7.75 9.76
C TYR A 374 9.25 8.59 10.83
N PRO A 375 9.06 8.30 12.13
CA PRO A 375 9.67 9.06 13.21
C PRO A 375 11.15 8.65 13.38
N LEU A 376 12.02 9.09 12.46
CA LEU A 376 13.43 8.69 12.43
C LEU A 376 14.38 9.64 13.18
N GLY A 377 13.85 10.70 13.78
CA GLY A 377 14.59 11.69 14.56
C GLY A 377 14.37 13.12 14.08
N ASP A 378 14.92 14.07 14.84
CA ASP A 378 14.91 15.49 14.50
C ASP A 378 16.06 15.82 13.55
N GLY A 379 15.85 16.76 12.62
CA GLY A 379 16.85 17.14 11.63
C GLY A 379 16.24 17.80 10.40
N HIS A 380 16.83 17.55 9.23
CA HIS A 380 16.31 18.07 7.97
C HIS A 380 14.84 17.62 7.75
N PRO A 381 13.92 18.48 7.24
CA PRO A 381 12.51 18.14 7.03
C PRO A 381 12.19 16.92 6.15
N LEU A 382 13.20 16.39 5.45
CA LEU A 382 13.10 15.19 4.62
C LEU A 382 13.25 13.90 5.42
N VAL A 383 13.90 13.93 6.58
CA VAL A 383 14.16 12.72 7.38
C VAL A 383 12.84 12.04 7.72
N GLY A 384 12.76 10.74 7.44
CA GLY A 384 11.56 9.92 7.58
C GLY A 384 10.56 10.01 6.42
N ARG A 385 10.67 10.98 5.52
CA ARG A 385 9.79 11.15 4.35
C ARG A 385 10.37 10.47 3.12
N ARG A 386 9.52 10.21 2.13
CA ARG A 386 9.99 9.79 0.80
C ARG A 386 10.86 10.87 0.16
N LEU A 387 11.90 10.44 -0.55
CA LEU A 387 12.61 11.28 -1.50
C LEU A 387 11.61 11.75 -2.59
N PRO A 388 11.57 13.02 -2.99
CA PRO A 388 10.82 13.45 -4.17
C PRO A 388 11.54 13.06 -5.47
N ASP A 389 10.79 12.75 -6.54
CA ASP A 389 11.37 12.37 -7.85
C ASP A 389 11.87 13.58 -8.65
N VAL A 390 12.93 14.21 -8.14
CA VAL A 390 13.56 15.38 -8.74
C VAL A 390 14.39 15.01 -9.96
N ASP A 391 14.51 15.95 -10.89
CA ASP A 391 15.48 15.84 -11.99
C ASP A 391 16.89 16.06 -11.44
N LEU A 392 17.77 15.11 -11.75
CA LEU A 392 19.19 15.13 -11.43
C LEU A 392 20.02 15.51 -12.67
N PRO A 393 21.25 16.01 -12.49
CA PRO A 393 22.16 16.30 -13.59
C PRO A 393 22.33 15.11 -14.55
N GLY A 394 22.51 15.41 -15.83
CA GLY A 394 22.62 14.38 -16.88
C GLY A 394 21.29 13.75 -17.30
N GLY A 395 20.15 14.35 -16.92
CA GLY A 395 18.82 13.91 -17.34
C GLY A 395 18.30 12.66 -16.61
N ARG A 396 18.93 12.30 -15.49
CA ARG A 396 18.48 11.19 -14.64
C ARG A 396 17.39 11.66 -13.69
N ARG A 397 16.47 10.76 -13.32
CA ARG A 397 15.48 11.00 -12.27
C ARG A 397 15.93 10.34 -10.96
N ALA A 398 15.57 10.92 -9.83
CA ALA A 398 15.95 10.39 -8.52
C ALA A 398 15.44 8.95 -8.28
N TYR A 399 14.24 8.61 -8.75
CA TYR A 399 13.70 7.25 -8.57
C TYR A 399 14.42 6.18 -9.39
N GLN A 400 15.09 6.55 -10.48
CA GLN A 400 15.93 5.62 -11.25
C GLN A 400 17.13 5.10 -10.44
N LEU A 401 17.53 5.81 -9.38
CA LEU A 401 18.59 5.35 -8.48
C LEU A 401 18.14 4.18 -7.60
N LEU A 402 16.84 3.97 -7.44
CA LEU A 402 16.26 2.99 -6.50
C LEU A 402 15.83 1.68 -7.16
N HIS A 403 15.96 1.56 -8.49
CA HIS A 403 15.54 0.38 -9.24
C HIS A 403 16.23 -0.92 -8.77
N SER A 404 17.46 -0.81 -8.27
CA SER A 404 18.23 -1.96 -7.75
C SER A 404 17.80 -2.43 -6.37
N GLY A 405 16.93 -1.69 -5.67
CA GLY A 405 16.55 -1.98 -4.29
C GLY A 405 17.71 -1.80 -3.29
N ARG A 406 18.75 -1.05 -3.65
CA ARG A 406 19.90 -0.75 -2.76
C ARG A 406 19.76 0.62 -2.11
N PRO A 407 20.33 0.82 -0.90
CA PRO A 407 20.40 2.15 -0.31
C PRO A 407 21.31 3.07 -1.14
N VAL A 408 20.94 4.34 -1.20
CA VAL A 408 21.64 5.36 -2.00
C VAL A 408 22.08 6.50 -1.09
N LEU A 409 23.36 6.91 -1.18
CA LEU A 409 23.81 8.19 -0.66
C LEU A 409 23.83 9.19 -1.82
N LEU A 410 22.88 10.11 -1.82
CA LEU A 410 22.75 11.17 -2.81
C LEU A 410 23.55 12.39 -2.35
N ASP A 411 24.60 12.76 -3.10
CA ASP A 411 25.47 13.91 -2.82
C ASP A 411 25.12 15.07 -3.76
N LEU A 412 24.54 16.12 -3.20
CA LEU A 412 23.95 17.27 -3.90
C LEU A 412 24.75 18.56 -3.69
N GLY A 413 25.57 18.60 -2.65
CA GLY A 413 26.31 19.77 -2.19
C GLY A 413 27.47 20.13 -3.09
N ALA A 414 27.98 21.36 -3.01
CA ALA A 414 29.20 21.75 -3.74
C ALA A 414 30.47 21.07 -3.19
N THR A 415 30.44 20.70 -1.90
CA THR A 415 31.51 19.97 -1.23
C THR A 415 31.16 18.47 -1.24
N PRO A 416 31.99 17.62 -1.85
CA PRO A 416 31.71 16.19 -1.92
C PRO A 416 31.61 15.54 -0.54
N VAL A 417 30.63 14.67 -0.35
CA VAL A 417 30.50 13.83 0.84
C VAL A 417 31.16 12.48 0.58
N ALA A 418 32.07 12.07 1.46
CA ALA A 418 32.72 10.77 1.36
C ALA A 418 31.88 9.68 2.05
N VAL A 419 31.62 8.57 1.34
CA VAL A 419 31.14 7.35 2.00
C VAL A 419 32.30 6.76 2.81
N PRO A 420 32.14 6.48 4.11
CA PRO A 420 33.19 5.81 4.85
C PRO A 420 33.44 4.41 4.28
N THR A 421 34.70 3.97 4.28
CA THR A 421 35.16 2.72 3.64
C THR A 421 34.38 1.49 4.04
N ASP A 422 33.88 1.48 5.29
CA ASP A 422 33.13 0.37 5.88
C ASP A 422 31.71 0.19 5.28
N TRP A 423 31.28 1.04 4.34
CA TRP A 423 29.99 0.91 3.63
C TRP A 423 30.07 1.11 2.11
N ALA A 424 31.28 1.25 1.54
CA ALA A 424 31.47 1.63 0.14
C ALA A 424 30.87 0.62 -0.87
N ASP A 425 30.78 -0.66 -0.51
CA ASP A 425 30.15 -1.75 -1.27
C ASP A 425 28.67 -1.94 -0.96
N ALA A 426 28.18 -1.40 0.16
CA ALA A 426 26.82 -1.61 0.64
C ALA A 426 25.85 -0.48 0.26
N VAL A 427 26.37 0.70 -0.12
CA VAL A 427 25.58 1.88 -0.50
C VAL A 427 26.03 2.40 -1.86
N ASP A 428 25.07 2.72 -2.71
CA ASP A 428 25.34 3.39 -3.98
C ASP A 428 25.57 4.88 -3.73
N HIS A 429 26.81 5.33 -3.90
CA HIS A 429 27.15 6.75 -3.82
C HIS A 429 26.90 7.45 -5.16
N VAL A 430 26.03 8.46 -5.17
CA VAL A 430 25.62 9.16 -6.38
C VAL A 430 25.88 10.66 -6.25
N PRO A 431 26.98 11.17 -6.85
CA PRO A 431 27.17 12.60 -6.99
C PRO A 431 26.20 13.18 -8.01
N ALA A 432 25.44 14.19 -7.60
CA ALA A 432 24.37 14.84 -8.35
C ALA A 432 24.37 16.36 -8.10
N HIS A 433 25.55 16.98 -8.18
CA HIS A 433 25.73 18.42 -7.96
C HIS A 433 24.92 19.29 -8.95
N GLY A 434 24.28 20.35 -8.46
CA GLY A 434 23.56 21.30 -9.32
C GLY A 434 22.06 21.03 -9.47
N THR A 435 21.46 20.29 -8.54
CA THR A 435 19.99 20.20 -8.39
C THR A 435 19.37 21.50 -7.89
N ALA A 436 18.05 21.62 -8.00
CA ALA A 436 17.31 22.73 -7.42
C ALA A 436 17.60 22.89 -5.92
N ALA A 437 17.85 24.12 -5.48
CA ALA A 437 18.15 24.46 -4.08
C ALA A 437 16.96 24.28 -3.13
N THR A 438 15.76 24.12 -3.68
CA THR A 438 14.50 24.00 -2.93
C THR A 438 13.67 22.89 -3.55
N TRP A 439 13.13 22.01 -2.71
CA TRP A 439 12.23 20.93 -3.10
C TRP A 439 10.83 21.18 -2.55
N GLN A 440 9.82 20.70 -3.27
CA GLN A 440 8.43 20.75 -2.81
C GLN A 440 8.06 19.43 -2.14
N LEU A 441 7.61 19.51 -0.89
CA LEU A 441 7.10 18.37 -0.14
C LEU A 441 5.60 18.52 0.12
N PRO A 442 4.82 17.44 0.02
CA PRO A 442 3.39 17.47 0.34
C PRO A 442 3.18 17.99 1.76
N VAL A 443 2.20 18.88 1.96
CA VAL A 443 1.81 19.48 3.26
C VAL A 443 2.82 20.45 3.86
N LEU A 444 4.13 20.24 3.65
CA LEU A 444 5.19 21.13 4.15
C LEU A 444 5.53 22.27 3.18
N GLY A 445 5.25 22.10 1.89
CA GLY A 445 5.60 23.06 0.85
C GLY A 445 7.10 23.08 0.54
N ALA A 446 7.62 24.27 0.28
CA ALA A 446 9.01 24.50 -0.10
C ALA A 446 9.97 24.26 1.07
N VAL A 447 10.90 23.32 0.92
CA VAL A 447 12.00 23.07 1.87
C VAL A 447 13.36 23.19 1.17
N PRO A 448 14.43 23.60 1.86
CA PRO A 448 15.78 23.53 1.30
C PRO A 448 16.12 22.11 0.86
N ALA A 449 16.85 21.96 -0.23
CA ALA A 449 17.46 20.69 -0.58
C ALA A 449 18.65 20.43 0.36
N PRO A 450 18.84 19.19 0.87
CA PRO A 450 19.99 18.86 1.69
C PRO A 450 21.25 18.83 0.81
N ALA A 451 22.43 19.06 1.40
CA ALA A 451 23.68 18.85 0.69
C ALA A 451 23.97 17.35 0.46
N ALA A 452 23.52 16.47 1.34
CA ALA A 452 23.52 15.03 1.13
C ALA A 452 22.34 14.35 1.82
N ALA A 453 21.88 13.22 1.26
CA ALA A 453 20.80 12.42 1.82
C ALA A 453 21.06 10.91 1.68
N LEU A 454 20.94 10.17 2.78
CA LEU A 454 20.91 8.72 2.79
C LEU A 454 19.47 8.24 2.58
N VAL A 455 19.23 7.59 1.46
CA VAL A 455 17.93 7.09 1.02
C VAL A 455 17.90 5.57 1.18
N ARG A 456 16.90 5.07 1.90
CA ARG A 456 16.65 3.64 2.08
C ARG A 456 16.14 3.00 0.78
N PRO A 457 16.22 1.66 0.66
CA PRO A 457 15.65 0.94 -0.49
C PRO A 457 14.16 1.21 -0.77
N ASP A 458 13.37 1.54 0.25
CA ASP A 458 11.95 1.91 0.11
C ASP A 458 11.72 3.39 -0.27
N GLY A 459 12.80 4.12 -0.57
CA GLY A 459 12.76 5.52 -0.99
C GLY A 459 12.56 6.52 0.15
N HIS A 460 12.53 6.10 1.41
CA HIS A 460 12.50 7.01 2.55
C HIS A 460 13.90 7.50 2.93
N VAL A 461 14.01 8.77 3.28
CA VAL A 461 15.27 9.38 3.71
C VAL A 461 15.55 9.01 5.17
N ALA A 462 16.61 8.25 5.40
CA ALA A 462 17.06 7.84 6.74
C ALA A 462 17.88 8.91 7.45
N TRP A 463 18.60 9.73 6.69
CA TRP A 463 19.42 10.83 7.16
C TRP A 463 19.58 11.87 6.05
N ALA A 464 19.66 13.14 6.41
CA ALA A 464 19.98 14.22 5.49
C ALA A 464 20.72 15.34 6.21
N SER A 465 21.74 15.90 5.55
CA SER A 465 22.52 17.01 6.08
C SER A 465 21.76 18.34 5.99
N GLY A 466 22.31 19.37 6.64
CA GLY A 466 22.02 20.75 6.28
C GLY A 466 22.54 21.12 4.89
N THR A 467 22.41 22.39 4.52
CA THR A 467 22.95 22.95 3.27
C THR A 467 24.45 23.19 3.32
N ASP A 468 25.05 23.12 4.50
CA ASP A 468 26.48 23.27 4.78
C ASP A 468 27.31 22.01 4.51
N GLY A 469 26.65 20.86 4.31
CA GLY A 469 27.31 19.58 4.03
C GLY A 469 27.88 18.90 5.27
N ASP A 470 27.42 19.26 6.47
CA ASP A 470 27.81 18.54 7.69
C ASP A 470 27.40 17.06 7.59
N THR A 471 28.35 16.18 7.89
CA THR A 471 28.19 14.72 7.85
C THR A 471 27.91 14.12 9.23
N ALA A 472 27.67 14.96 10.25
CA ALA A 472 27.25 14.53 11.56
C ALA A 472 26.05 13.57 11.49
N GLY A 473 26.16 12.42 12.16
CA GLY A 473 25.14 11.37 12.18
C GLY A 473 25.08 10.47 10.95
N LEU A 474 25.85 10.72 9.88
CA LEU A 474 25.88 9.85 8.69
C LEU A 474 26.35 8.43 9.04
N ALA A 475 27.43 8.30 9.81
CA ALA A 475 27.96 6.99 10.22
C ALA A 475 26.95 6.21 11.09
N ASP A 476 26.23 6.89 11.98
CA ASP A 476 25.19 6.26 12.81
C ASP A 476 24.00 5.81 11.95
N ALA A 477 23.60 6.61 10.97
CA ALA A 477 22.55 6.26 10.02
C ALA A 477 22.94 5.07 9.14
N LEU A 478 24.18 5.04 8.63
CA LEU A 478 24.71 3.90 7.87
C LEU A 478 24.76 2.63 8.74
N SER A 479 25.23 2.75 9.97
CA SER A 479 25.28 1.66 10.95
C SER A 479 23.88 1.08 11.23
N ARG A 480 22.88 1.95 11.37
CA ARG A 480 21.50 1.57 11.69
C ARG A 480 20.74 0.97 10.50
N TRP A 481 20.89 1.55 9.31
CA TRP A 481 19.99 1.28 8.18
C TRP A 481 20.62 0.48 7.05
N VAL A 482 21.94 0.35 7.01
CA VAL A 482 22.67 -0.36 5.96
C VAL A 482 23.30 -1.62 6.53
N ARG A 483 24.31 -1.46 7.39
CA ARG A 483 24.95 -2.55 8.14
C ARG A 483 25.69 -2.01 9.34
N PRO A 484 25.70 -2.71 10.49
CA PRO A 484 26.50 -2.30 11.65
C PRO A 484 27.99 -2.23 11.30
N LEU A 485 28.71 -1.32 11.96
CA LEU A 485 30.17 -1.35 11.96
C LEU A 485 30.65 -2.70 12.50
N ALA A 486 31.51 -3.39 11.75
CA ALA A 486 32.21 -4.54 12.28
C ALA A 486 32.97 -4.10 13.53
N ALA A 487 32.77 -4.81 14.66
CA ALA A 487 33.59 -4.57 15.83
C ALA A 487 35.06 -4.77 15.42
N ARG A 488 35.89 -3.73 15.53
CA ARG A 488 37.33 -3.87 15.34
C ARG A 488 37.83 -4.80 16.45
N VAL A 489 38.11 -6.06 16.09
CA VAL A 489 38.72 -7.06 16.98
C VAL A 489 40.15 -6.66 17.32
#